data_AF-A0A959NE12-F1
#
_entry.id   AF-A0A959NE12-F1
#
_cell.length_a   1.000
_cell.length_b   1.000
_cell.length_c   1.000
_cell.angle_alpha   90.00
_cell.angle_beta   90.00
_cell.angle_gamma   90.00
#
_symmetry.space_group_name_H-M   'P 1'
#
loop_
_entity.id
_entity.type
_entity.pdbx_description
1 polymer ?
#
loop_
_entity_poly.entity_id
_entity_poly.type
_entity_poly.pdbx_seq_one_letter_code
_entity_poly.pdbx_strand_id
1 'polypeptide(L)'
;MKRIHFFSMLFLLFCIGIFAYSCKHEIPNVATNGGGSGGGGGNGGGGGGTGGGGGGAAPCDSNKVYFQQQVLPILLSNCAMSGCHDAASHQDGVILTSYQSVMATADVRPGRPFNSDLYESIVETDLRKRMPPSPNLALTDDQKALIYNWILQGAQDLVCQELCDASNFTFSGAVQNIMTN
;
A
#
# COMPACT_ATOMS: atom_id res chain seq x y z
N MET A 1 -61.76 -14.82 -6.03
CA MET A 1 -60.67 -15.29 -6.93
C MET A 1 -59.97 -14.12 -7.66
N LYS A 2 -59.57 -13.03 -6.97
CA LYS A 2 -58.89 -11.87 -7.59
C LYS A 2 -57.60 -11.43 -6.87
N ARG A 3 -57.25 -12.07 -5.74
CA ARG A 3 -56.15 -11.66 -4.85
C ARG A 3 -54.79 -12.30 -5.16
N ILE A 4 -54.75 -13.35 -5.98
CA ILE A 4 -53.51 -14.07 -6.35
C ILE A 4 -52.78 -13.41 -7.54
N HIS A 5 -53.51 -12.79 -8.47
CA HIS A 5 -52.91 -12.07 -9.60
C HIS A 5 -52.26 -10.74 -9.20
N PHE A 6 -52.71 -10.10 -8.11
CA PHE A 6 -52.16 -8.83 -7.63
C PHE A 6 -50.76 -8.98 -7.02
N PHE A 7 -50.49 -10.13 -6.36
CA PHE A 7 -49.19 -10.42 -5.75
C PHE A 7 -48.12 -10.83 -6.79
N SER A 8 -48.52 -11.52 -7.86
CA SER A 8 -47.61 -11.94 -8.94
C SER A 8 -47.09 -10.76 -9.78
N MET A 9 -47.88 -9.69 -9.91
CA MET A 9 -47.51 -8.50 -10.69
C MET A 9 -46.58 -7.55 -9.92
N LEU A 10 -46.64 -7.59 -8.58
CA LEU A 10 -45.77 -6.81 -7.69
C LEU A 10 -44.38 -7.42 -7.54
N PHE A 11 -44.24 -8.75 -7.65
CA PHE A 11 -42.96 -9.45 -7.58
C PHE A 11 -42.12 -9.27 -8.86
N LEU A 12 -42.77 -9.19 -10.03
CA LEU A 12 -42.09 -8.97 -11.32
C LEU A 12 -41.55 -7.54 -11.48
N LEU A 13 -42.17 -6.55 -10.84
CA LEU A 13 -41.69 -5.16 -10.82
C LEU A 13 -40.54 -4.92 -9.84
N PHE A 14 -40.38 -5.78 -8.83
CA PHE A 14 -39.26 -5.68 -7.88
C PHE A 14 -37.95 -6.26 -8.44
N CYS A 15 -38.01 -7.26 -9.33
CA CYS A 15 -36.82 -7.84 -9.96
C CYS A 15 -36.21 -6.98 -11.08
N ILE A 16 -36.94 -6.03 -11.65
CA ILE A 16 -36.45 -5.15 -12.73
C ILE A 16 -35.79 -3.87 -12.16
N GLY A 17 -36.06 -3.50 -10.90
CA GLY A 17 -35.54 -2.28 -10.27
C GLY A 17 -34.13 -2.36 -9.68
N ILE A 18 -33.52 -3.54 -9.59
CA ILE A 18 -32.23 -3.73 -8.90
C ILE A 18 -31.02 -3.61 -9.85
N PHE A 19 -31.23 -3.65 -11.17
CA PHE A 19 -30.14 -3.54 -12.16
C PHE A 19 -29.70 -2.11 -12.51
N ALA A 20 -30.34 -1.07 -11.97
CA ALA A 20 -30.05 0.33 -12.31
C ALA A 20 -29.12 1.04 -11.31
N TYR A 21 -28.71 0.39 -10.21
CA TYR A 21 -27.81 0.96 -9.19
C TYR A 21 -26.35 0.55 -9.37
N SER A 22 -25.88 0.43 -10.62
CA SER A 22 -24.44 0.43 -10.88
C SER A 22 -23.93 1.86 -10.76
N CYS A 23 -23.08 2.13 -9.78
CA CYS A 23 -22.43 3.42 -9.59
C CYS A 23 -21.75 3.87 -10.88
N LYS A 24 -22.19 5.01 -11.44
CA LYS A 24 -21.36 5.79 -12.35
C LYS A 24 -20.12 6.21 -11.56
N HIS A 25 -18.95 5.69 -11.92
CA HIS A 25 -17.69 6.29 -11.51
C HIS A 25 -17.48 7.51 -12.41
N GLU A 26 -17.71 8.70 -11.86
CA GLU A 26 -17.39 9.95 -12.52
C GLU A 26 -15.86 10.09 -12.56
N ILE A 27 -15.29 10.14 -13.77
CA ILE A 27 -13.88 10.51 -13.94
C ILE A 27 -13.75 11.98 -13.56
N PRO A 28 -12.89 12.36 -12.61
CA PRO A 28 -12.62 13.77 -12.35
C PRO A 28 -12.06 14.42 -13.61
N ASN A 29 -12.80 15.41 -14.12
CA ASN A 29 -12.32 16.41 -15.08
C ASN A 29 -11.02 17.03 -14.55
N VAL A 30 -9.88 16.71 -15.19
CA VAL A 30 -8.66 17.48 -15.04
C VAL A 30 -8.81 18.72 -15.91
N ALA A 31 -9.21 19.82 -15.29
CA ALA A 31 -9.24 21.13 -15.91
C ALA A 31 -7.80 21.54 -16.23
N THR A 32 -7.44 21.46 -17.51
CA THR A 32 -6.26 22.09 -18.08
C THR A 32 -6.47 23.60 -18.07
N ASN A 33 -5.86 24.33 -17.14
CA ASN A 33 -5.67 25.76 -17.27
C ASN A 33 -4.21 26.02 -17.62
N GLY A 34 -3.98 26.35 -18.89
CA GLY A 34 -2.74 26.95 -19.34
C GLY A 34 -2.70 28.46 -19.08
N GLY A 35 -1.48 28.97 -19.00
CA GLY A 35 -1.14 30.34 -19.41
C GLY A 35 -0.82 31.32 -18.29
N GLY A 36 0.43 31.81 -18.25
CA GLY A 36 0.75 33.07 -17.58
C GLY A 36 2.20 33.22 -17.12
N SER A 37 3.05 33.73 -18.00
CA SER A 37 4.42 34.19 -17.72
C SER A 37 4.43 35.49 -16.89
N GLY A 38 5.43 35.67 -16.03
CA GLY A 38 5.75 36.94 -15.37
C GLY A 38 6.89 36.83 -14.36
N GLY A 39 8.06 37.37 -14.69
CA GLY A 39 9.26 37.37 -13.85
C GLY A 39 9.34 38.50 -12.82
N GLY A 40 10.30 38.39 -11.90
CA GLY A 40 10.73 39.46 -10.99
C GLY A 40 11.43 38.90 -9.75
N GLY A 41 12.74 39.13 -9.63
CA GLY A 41 13.58 38.62 -8.56
C GLY A 41 13.55 39.43 -7.25
N GLY A 42 14.08 38.81 -6.19
CA GLY A 42 14.40 39.44 -4.90
C GLY A 42 14.99 38.42 -3.92
N ASN A 43 16.20 38.71 -3.43
CA ASN A 43 16.99 37.90 -2.50
C ASN A 43 16.67 38.28 -1.03
N GLY A 44 16.70 37.31 -0.10
CA GLY A 44 16.57 37.57 1.34
C GLY A 44 16.33 36.29 2.14
N GLY A 45 17.29 35.90 2.99
CA GLY A 45 17.31 34.61 3.66
C GLY A 45 16.72 34.58 5.08
N GLY A 46 16.74 33.36 5.64
CA GLY A 46 16.80 33.09 7.07
C GLY A 46 15.53 32.56 7.74
N GLY A 47 15.59 31.28 8.17
CA GLY A 47 15.06 30.85 9.47
C GLY A 47 13.70 30.15 9.52
N GLY A 48 13.74 28.83 9.70
CA GLY A 48 12.92 28.02 10.62
C GLY A 48 11.40 28.23 10.72
N GLY A 49 10.64 27.18 10.39
CA GLY A 49 9.29 26.99 10.91
C GLY A 49 8.32 26.28 9.97
N THR A 50 8.01 25.02 10.30
CA THR A 50 6.72 24.31 10.16
C THR A 50 5.70 24.76 9.10
N GLY A 51 5.29 23.80 8.26
CA GLY A 51 3.90 23.64 7.82
C GLY A 51 3.61 23.93 6.35
N GLY A 52 3.36 22.84 5.60
CA GLY A 52 2.30 22.74 4.60
C GLY A 52 2.40 23.55 3.30
N GLY A 53 2.53 22.83 2.18
CA GLY A 53 1.91 23.21 0.91
C GLY A 53 2.88 23.51 -0.24
N GLY A 54 2.92 22.58 -1.21
CA GLY A 54 3.30 22.85 -2.60
C GLY A 54 4.79 22.97 -2.88
N GLY A 55 5.45 21.84 -3.15
CA GLY A 55 6.81 21.80 -3.67
C GLY A 55 7.14 20.38 -4.09
N GLY A 56 7.73 20.21 -5.28
CA GLY A 56 7.96 18.91 -5.93
C GLY A 56 8.47 17.85 -4.96
N ALA A 57 7.93 16.63 -5.10
CA ALA A 57 8.31 15.52 -4.24
C ALA A 57 9.84 15.40 -4.23
N ALA A 58 10.43 15.52 -3.03
CA ALA A 58 11.85 15.29 -2.86
C ALA A 58 12.15 13.85 -3.32
N PRO A 59 13.32 13.63 -3.95
CA PRO A 59 13.75 12.27 -4.28
C PRO A 59 13.80 11.45 -3.00
N CYS A 60 13.50 10.15 -3.13
CA CYS A 60 13.48 9.26 -2.01
C CYS A 60 14.87 9.14 -1.39
N ASP A 61 14.90 9.12 -0.06
CA ASP A 61 16.12 9.02 0.72
C ASP A 61 16.54 7.55 0.76
N SER A 62 17.70 7.24 0.18
CA SER A 62 18.26 5.89 0.16
C SER A 62 18.57 5.34 1.56
N ASN A 63 18.62 6.19 2.58
CA ASN A 63 18.80 5.78 3.98
C ASN A 63 17.48 5.44 4.68
N LYS A 64 16.33 5.62 4.02
CA LYS A 64 15.01 5.31 4.58
C LYS A 64 14.48 3.99 4.03
N VAL A 65 13.82 3.24 4.89
CA VAL A 65 13.00 2.10 4.46
C VAL A 65 11.55 2.55 4.34
N TYR A 66 10.97 2.32 3.17
CA TYR A 66 9.61 2.68 2.82
C TYR A 66 8.70 1.47 2.99
N PHE A 67 7.80 1.53 3.97
CA PHE A 67 6.98 0.39 4.37
C PHE A 67 6.15 -0.14 3.18
N GLN A 68 5.46 0.74 2.47
CA GLN A 68 4.54 0.34 1.39
C GLN A 68 5.27 -0.32 0.21
N GLN A 69 6.45 0.18 -0.15
CA GLN A 69 7.22 -0.30 -1.30
C GLN A 69 8.14 -1.48 -0.97
N GLN A 70 8.68 -1.55 0.24
CA GLN A 70 9.78 -2.47 0.56
C GLN A 70 9.40 -3.52 1.61
N VAL A 71 8.63 -3.17 2.64
CA VAL A 71 8.32 -4.09 3.76
C VAL A 71 7.03 -4.85 3.50
N LEU A 72 5.95 -4.13 3.17
CA LEU A 72 4.63 -4.72 2.96
C LEU A 72 4.66 -5.81 1.87
N PRO A 73 5.33 -5.65 0.72
CA PRO A 73 5.40 -6.72 -0.28
C PRO A 73 6.07 -7.99 0.25
N ILE A 74 7.09 -7.87 1.11
CA ILE A 74 7.73 -9.04 1.75
C ILE A 74 6.72 -9.77 2.64
N LEU A 75 5.97 -9.02 3.46
CA LEU A 75 4.95 -9.58 4.35
C LEU A 75 3.82 -10.24 3.56
N LEU A 76 3.33 -9.59 2.50
CA LEU A 76 2.27 -10.11 1.64
C LEU A 76 2.69 -11.39 0.90
N SER A 77 3.90 -11.42 0.34
CA SER A 77 4.35 -12.56 -0.46
C SER A 77 4.78 -13.77 0.38
N ASN A 78 5.18 -13.58 1.64
CA ASN A 78 5.77 -14.66 2.44
C ASN A 78 4.95 -15.05 3.67
N CYS A 79 4.01 -14.21 4.12
CA CYS A 79 3.32 -14.41 5.41
C CYS A 79 1.80 -14.24 5.33
N ALA A 80 1.32 -13.22 4.61
CA ALA A 80 -0.10 -12.84 4.61
C ALA A 80 -0.95 -13.65 3.59
N MET A 81 -0.86 -14.97 3.68
CA MET A 81 -1.62 -15.91 2.87
C MET A 81 -2.76 -16.58 3.65
N SER A 82 -3.72 -17.13 2.92
CA SER A 82 -4.84 -17.85 3.51
C SER A 82 -4.35 -19.01 4.38
N GLY A 83 -4.87 -19.10 5.60
CA GLY A 83 -4.45 -20.02 6.65
C GLY A 83 -3.19 -19.59 7.42
N CYS A 84 -2.57 -18.47 7.07
CA CYS A 84 -1.38 -17.93 7.74
C CYS A 84 -1.67 -16.60 8.42
N HIS A 85 -1.24 -15.44 7.91
CA HIS A 85 -1.41 -14.13 8.57
C HIS A 85 -2.16 -13.12 7.69
N ASP A 86 -3.16 -13.59 6.95
CA ASP A 86 -4.03 -12.75 6.13
C ASP A 86 -5.15 -12.08 6.96
N ALA A 87 -5.97 -11.24 6.32
CA ALA A 87 -7.03 -10.53 7.03
C ALA A 87 -8.14 -11.45 7.57
N ALA A 88 -8.40 -12.59 6.91
CA ALA A 88 -9.60 -13.40 7.16
C ALA A 88 -9.36 -14.64 8.05
N SER A 89 -8.21 -15.29 7.90
CA SER A 89 -7.89 -16.61 8.46
C SER A 89 -6.61 -16.61 9.29
N HIS A 90 -6.16 -15.43 9.70
CA HIS A 90 -4.95 -15.20 10.47
C HIS A 90 -4.80 -16.14 11.68
N GLN A 91 -3.62 -16.71 11.81
CA GLN A 91 -3.16 -17.44 12.98
C GLN A 91 -2.71 -16.48 14.06
N ASP A 92 -2.88 -16.88 15.31
CA ASP A 92 -2.42 -16.18 16.52
C ASP A 92 -2.88 -14.72 16.65
N GLY A 93 -3.95 -14.32 15.96
CA GLY A 93 -4.45 -12.95 15.98
C GLY A 93 -3.60 -11.97 15.15
N VAL A 94 -2.60 -12.45 14.41
CA VAL A 94 -1.62 -11.61 13.70
C VAL A 94 -2.02 -11.41 12.23
N ILE A 95 -2.24 -10.15 11.84
CA ILE A 95 -2.65 -9.76 10.49
C ILE A 95 -1.54 -8.89 9.87
N LEU A 96 -1.02 -9.32 8.72
CA LEU A 96 0.14 -8.70 8.06
C LEU A 96 -0.19 -8.04 6.71
N THR A 97 -1.45 -7.68 6.48
CA THR A 97 -1.95 -7.20 5.18
C THR A 97 -1.91 -5.68 5.00
N SER A 98 -1.66 -4.92 6.07
CA SER A 98 -1.57 -3.46 6.01
C SER A 98 -0.66 -2.92 7.12
N TYR A 99 -0.20 -1.67 6.99
CA TYR A 99 0.58 -1.02 8.04
C TYR A 99 -0.13 -1.03 9.39
N GLN A 100 -1.41 -0.64 9.39
CA GLN A 100 -2.21 -0.51 10.60
C GLN A 100 -2.36 -1.86 11.30
N SER A 101 -2.60 -2.94 10.54
CA SER A 101 -2.75 -4.29 11.10
C SER A 101 -1.43 -4.85 11.61
N VAL A 102 -0.32 -4.65 10.88
CA VAL A 102 1.02 -5.06 11.30
C VAL A 102 1.38 -4.39 12.64
N MET A 103 1.23 -3.07 12.72
CA MET A 103 1.57 -2.33 13.94
C MET A 103 0.63 -2.66 15.12
N ALA A 104 -0.61 -3.04 14.85
CA ALA A 104 -1.57 -3.37 15.89
C ALA A 104 -1.44 -4.80 16.43
N THR A 105 -0.98 -5.75 15.60
CA THR A 105 -1.11 -7.19 15.90
C THR A 105 0.21 -7.96 15.96
N ALA A 106 1.27 -7.48 15.31
CA ALA A 106 2.52 -8.26 15.16
C ALA A 106 3.61 -7.94 16.21
N ASP A 107 3.24 -7.33 17.34
CA ASP A 107 4.14 -6.79 18.40
C ASP A 107 5.39 -6.12 17.82
N VAL A 108 5.20 -5.14 16.95
CA VAL A 108 6.29 -4.32 16.42
C VAL A 108 6.62 -3.21 17.41
N ARG A 109 7.87 -3.18 17.88
CA ARG A 109 8.36 -2.17 18.83
C ARG A 109 9.31 -1.20 18.10
N PRO A 110 8.86 0.01 17.75
CA PRO A 110 9.68 1.01 17.07
C PRO A 110 11.05 1.21 17.73
N GLY A 111 12.11 1.14 16.93
CA GLY A 111 13.49 1.27 17.37
C GLY A 111 14.09 0.03 18.05
N ARG A 112 13.32 -1.06 18.22
CA ARG A 112 13.76 -2.26 18.95
C ARG A 112 13.49 -3.56 18.17
N PRO A 113 14.28 -3.85 17.11
CA PRO A 113 14.06 -5.05 16.29
C PRO A 113 14.11 -6.35 17.08
N PHE A 114 15.13 -6.56 17.91
CA PHE A 114 15.27 -7.74 18.79
C PHE A 114 14.37 -7.73 20.03
N ASN A 115 13.34 -6.89 20.03
CA ASN A 115 12.25 -6.94 21.01
C ASN A 115 10.90 -6.86 20.30
N SER A 116 10.86 -7.18 19.02
CA SER A 116 9.65 -7.19 18.19
C SER A 116 9.40 -8.62 17.72
N ASP A 117 8.26 -9.21 18.07
CA ASP A 117 7.96 -10.61 17.76
C ASP A 117 8.01 -10.88 16.24
N LEU A 118 7.56 -9.90 15.43
CA LEU A 118 7.70 -9.95 13.97
C LEU A 118 9.14 -10.21 13.52
N TYR A 119 10.13 -9.58 14.15
CA TYR A 119 11.53 -9.74 13.74
C TYR A 119 12.15 -10.99 14.36
N GLU A 120 11.87 -11.27 15.63
CA GLU A 120 12.38 -12.46 16.32
C GLU A 120 11.94 -13.76 15.62
N SER A 121 10.68 -13.83 15.19
CA SER A 121 10.14 -15.00 14.49
C SER A 121 10.78 -15.26 13.13
N ILE A 122 11.22 -14.22 12.39
CA ILE A 122 11.84 -14.40 11.07
C ILE A 122 13.35 -14.72 11.13
N VAL A 123 14.00 -14.45 12.28
CA VAL A 123 15.43 -14.78 12.50
C VAL A 123 15.64 -16.04 13.34
N GLU A 124 14.56 -16.65 13.83
CA GLU A 124 14.60 -17.89 14.59
C GLU A 124 15.24 -19.04 13.79
N THR A 125 15.93 -19.92 14.51
CA THR A 125 16.68 -21.07 14.00
C THR A 125 15.96 -22.40 14.21
N ASP A 126 15.11 -22.52 15.24
CA ASP A 126 14.23 -23.70 15.40
C ASP A 126 13.18 -23.70 14.29
N LEU A 127 13.25 -24.69 13.39
CA LEU A 127 12.35 -24.84 12.25
C LEU A 127 10.87 -24.96 12.63
N ARG A 128 10.56 -25.29 13.88
CA ARG A 128 9.18 -25.37 14.40
C ARG A 128 8.63 -24.03 14.86
N LYS A 129 9.49 -23.01 15.01
CA LYS A 129 9.15 -21.68 15.51
C LYS A 129 9.41 -20.58 14.47
N ARG A 130 10.38 -20.79 13.59
CA ARG A 130 10.74 -19.84 12.54
C ARG A 130 9.58 -19.59 11.59
N MET A 131 9.34 -18.32 11.30
CA MET A 131 8.45 -17.85 10.26
C MET A 131 9.22 -17.39 9.01
N PRO A 132 8.77 -17.70 7.78
CA PRO A 132 7.67 -18.61 7.46
C PRO A 132 7.98 -20.07 7.87
N PRO A 133 6.94 -20.86 8.23
CA PRO A 133 7.12 -22.23 8.68
C PRO A 133 7.63 -23.11 7.54
N SER A 134 8.48 -24.09 7.84
CA SER A 134 8.89 -25.12 6.88
C SER A 134 7.64 -25.85 6.34
N PRO A 135 7.54 -26.17 5.03
CA PRO A 135 8.59 -26.18 4.01
C PRO A 135 8.79 -24.85 3.26
N ASN A 136 8.11 -23.77 3.66
CA ASN A 136 8.32 -22.48 3.01
C ASN A 136 9.77 -22.01 3.18
N LEU A 137 10.27 -21.33 2.16
CA LEU A 137 11.61 -20.74 2.18
C LEU A 137 11.66 -19.68 3.28
N ALA A 138 12.78 -19.67 4.00
CA ALA A 138 13.08 -18.56 4.90
C ALA A 138 13.30 -17.28 4.08
N LEU A 139 13.08 -16.13 4.70
CA LEU A 139 13.44 -14.86 4.09
C LEU A 139 14.94 -14.80 3.81
N THR A 140 15.31 -14.13 2.73
CA THR A 140 16.70 -13.81 2.43
C THR A 140 17.26 -12.83 3.44
N ASP A 141 18.58 -12.74 3.54
CA ASP A 141 19.22 -11.81 4.48
C ASP A 141 18.91 -10.34 4.13
N ASP A 142 18.76 -10.01 2.85
CA ASP A 142 18.33 -8.68 2.40
C ASP A 142 16.89 -8.36 2.84
N GLN A 143 15.98 -9.32 2.74
CA GLN A 143 14.59 -9.15 3.20
C GLN A 143 14.54 -8.96 4.72
N LYS A 144 15.30 -9.76 5.47
CA LYS A 144 15.44 -9.58 6.93
C LYS A 144 16.04 -8.22 7.26
N ALA A 145 17.06 -7.77 6.52
CA ALA A 145 17.69 -6.48 6.73
C ALA A 145 16.72 -5.31 6.49
N LEU A 146 15.85 -5.41 5.48
CA LEU A 146 14.79 -4.41 5.24
C LEU A 146 13.82 -4.31 6.43
N ILE A 147 13.32 -5.45 6.93
CA ILE A 147 12.42 -5.46 8.09
C ILE A 147 13.14 -4.96 9.35
N TYR A 148 14.38 -5.39 9.58
CA TYR A 148 15.22 -4.91 10.68
C TYR A 148 15.37 -3.39 10.66
N ASN A 149 15.80 -2.84 9.51
CA ASN A 149 16.06 -1.42 9.35
C ASN A 149 14.79 -0.60 9.45
N TRP A 150 13.67 -1.08 8.91
CA TRP A 150 12.38 -0.42 9.08
C TRP A 150 12.00 -0.30 10.55
N ILE A 151 12.08 -1.39 11.33
CA ILE A 151 11.80 -1.34 12.77
C ILE A 151 12.78 -0.42 13.48
N LEU A 152 14.07 -0.53 13.18
CA LEU A 152 15.12 0.31 13.76
C LEU A 152 14.90 1.82 13.50
N GLN A 153 14.37 2.16 12.32
CA GLN A 153 14.04 3.53 11.92
C GLN A 153 12.70 4.04 12.48
N GLY A 154 12.11 3.30 13.43
CA GLY A 154 10.89 3.69 14.12
C GLY A 154 9.62 3.14 13.49
N ALA A 155 9.72 2.14 12.60
CA ALA A 155 8.60 1.43 12.00
C ALA A 155 7.54 2.34 11.39
N GLN A 156 7.95 3.39 10.66
CA GLN A 156 7.06 4.40 10.10
C GLN A 156 6.37 3.93 8.80
N ASP A 157 5.17 4.43 8.53
CA ASP A 157 4.45 4.20 7.26
C ASP A 157 4.94 5.15 6.16
N LEU A 158 6.24 5.07 5.84
CA LEU A 158 6.83 5.92 4.81
C LEU A 158 6.45 5.42 3.41
N VAL A 159 6.16 6.36 2.52
CA VAL A 159 5.91 6.12 1.10
C VAL A 159 6.91 6.93 0.28
N CYS A 160 7.59 6.24 -0.62
CA CYS A 160 8.44 6.85 -1.63
C CYS A 160 7.62 7.16 -2.88
N GLN A 161 7.23 8.41 -3.07
CA GLN A 161 6.64 8.88 -4.31
C GLN A 161 7.71 9.61 -5.11
N GLU A 162 8.56 8.85 -5.80
CA GLU A 162 9.28 9.43 -6.93
C GLU A 162 8.23 9.94 -7.90
N LEU A 163 8.33 11.19 -8.32
CA LEU A 163 7.50 11.70 -9.41
C LEU A 163 7.83 10.83 -10.63
N CYS A 164 6.95 9.88 -10.94
CA CYS A 164 6.93 9.26 -12.25
C CYS A 164 6.59 10.39 -13.23
N ASP A 165 7.63 10.97 -13.83
CA ASP A 165 7.44 11.99 -14.84
C ASP A 165 6.72 11.34 -16.02
N ALA A 166 5.40 11.52 -16.06
CA ALA A 166 4.53 11.00 -17.10
C ALA A 166 4.89 11.54 -18.50
N SER A 167 5.74 12.58 -18.60
CA SER A 167 6.30 13.05 -19.87
C SER A 167 7.44 12.17 -20.40
N ASN A 168 8.13 11.43 -19.54
CA ASN A 168 9.19 10.48 -19.93
C ASN A 168 8.68 9.06 -20.17
N PHE A 169 7.60 8.66 -19.49
CA PHE A 169 6.94 7.35 -19.67
C PHE A 169 5.63 7.50 -20.46
N THR A 170 5.71 8.00 -21.69
CA THR A 170 4.56 8.08 -22.58
C THR A 170 4.24 6.71 -23.20
N PHE A 171 2.97 6.48 -23.51
CA PHE A 171 2.53 5.28 -24.23
C PHE A 171 3.31 5.10 -25.54
N SER A 172 3.49 6.18 -26.31
CA SER A 172 4.23 6.13 -27.59
C SER A 172 5.74 5.93 -27.41
N GLY A 173 6.34 6.47 -26.35
CA GLY A 173 7.78 6.38 -26.11
C GLY A 173 8.23 5.07 -25.45
N ALA A 174 7.46 4.54 -24.51
CA ALA A 174 7.86 3.41 -23.68
C ALA A 174 7.10 2.10 -23.98
N VAL A 175 5.83 2.19 -24.40
CA VAL A 175 4.94 1.01 -24.47
C VAL A 175 4.66 0.58 -25.90
N GLN A 176 4.47 1.52 -26.83
CA GLN A 176 4.03 1.24 -28.20
C GLN A 176 4.97 0.29 -28.94
N ASN A 177 6.29 0.47 -28.82
CA ASN A 177 7.29 -0.38 -29.48
C ASN A 177 7.31 -1.84 -28.97
N ILE A 178 6.82 -2.08 -27.76
CA ILE A 178 6.73 -3.43 -27.18
C ILE A 178 5.45 -4.14 -27.66
N MET A 179 4.37 -3.39 -27.91
CA MET A 179 3.07 -3.96 -28.33
C MET A 179 2.93 -4.13 -29.85
N THR A 180 3.86 -3.62 -30.64
CA THR A 180 3.83 -3.71 -32.11
C THR A 180 4.90 -4.65 -32.70
N ASN A 181 5.57 -5.44 -31.87
CA ASN A 181 6.37 -6.61 -32.30
C ASN A 181 5.53 -7.89 -32.20
#